data_AF-A0A4Q3C3A0-F1
#
_entry.id   AF-A0A4Q3C3A0-F1
#
_cell.length_a   1.000
_cell.length_b   1.000
_cell.length_c   1.000
_cell.angle_alpha   90.00
_cell.angle_beta   90.00
_cell.angle_gamma   90.00
#
_symmetry.space_group_name_H-M   'P 1'
#
loop_
_entity.id
_entity.type
_entity.pdbx_description
1 polymer ?
#
loop_
_entity_poly.entity_id
_entity_poly.type
_entity_poly.pdbx_seq_one_letter_code
_entity_poly.pdbx_strand_id
1 'polypeptide(L)'
;MQNPADSIYFIVIVGMSVTLILVAVFILFTVRNQNKLLRQRQQFQQAQIAHQKELLGAVIESQEAERKRIGQDLHDDVGTSLSGLRLIIEMFKPADTKDEQYIKFVSSSKSIIDKVVKDVRHISHNLSPATLGYYGLLVAIGEHCNIINQSGKLPVKVM
;
A
#
# COMPACT_ATOMS: atom_id res chain seq x y z
N MET A 1 -19.79 15.52 86.59
CA MET A 1 -20.74 14.46 86.20
C MET A 1 -20.90 14.53 84.70
N GLN A 2 -20.25 13.63 83.96
CA GLN A 2 -20.37 13.54 82.50
C GLN A 2 -21.81 13.10 82.18
N ASN A 3 -22.53 13.84 81.34
CA ASN A 3 -23.91 13.52 81.00
C ASN A 3 -23.91 12.26 80.10
N PRO A 4 -24.65 11.19 80.44
CA PRO A 4 -24.66 9.95 79.65
C PRO A 4 -25.06 10.16 78.19
N ALA A 5 -25.85 11.21 77.89
CA ALA A 5 -26.22 11.57 76.53
C ALA A 5 -25.01 11.98 75.66
N ASP A 6 -24.06 12.74 76.21
CA ASP A 6 -22.89 13.24 75.46
C ASP A 6 -21.97 12.10 74.99
N SER A 7 -21.87 11.05 75.80
CA SER A 7 -21.08 9.85 75.48
C SER A 7 -21.70 9.05 74.32
N ILE A 8 -23.04 9.02 74.23
CA ILE A 8 -23.76 8.33 73.16
C ILE A 8 -23.57 9.06 71.83
N TYR A 9 -23.71 10.39 71.80
CA TYR A 9 -23.52 11.17 70.57
C TYR A 9 -22.10 11.02 70.01
N PHE A 10 -21.07 11.00 70.87
CA PHE A 10 -19.69 10.80 70.45
C PHE A 10 -19.47 9.45 69.75
N ILE A 11 -20.00 8.36 70.31
CA ILE A 11 -19.87 7.01 69.72
C ILE A 11 -20.53 6.95 68.34
N VAL A 12 -21.71 7.56 68.17
CA VAL A 12 -22.41 7.58 66.88
C VAL A 12 -21.63 8.33 65.80
N ILE A 13 -21.08 9.50 66.14
CA ILE A 13 -20.29 10.32 65.20
C ILE A 13 -19.01 9.59 64.77
N VAL A 14 -18.32 8.95 65.72
CA VAL A 14 -17.12 8.16 65.43
C VAL A 14 -17.47 6.99 64.51
N GLY A 15 -18.57 6.27 64.79
CA GLY A 15 -19.05 5.17 63.95
C GLY A 15 -19.35 5.61 62.52
N MET A 16 -20.05 6.73 62.34
CA MET A 16 -20.33 7.30 61.00
C MET A 16 -19.07 7.74 60.27
N SER A 17 -18.10 8.31 60.98
CA SER A 17 -16.84 8.72 60.38
C SER A 17 -16.03 7.51 59.90
N VAL A 18 -16.01 6.44 60.68
CA VAL A 18 -15.33 5.18 60.30
C VAL A 18 -15.99 4.55 59.09
N THR A 19 -17.32 4.46 59.03
CA THR A 19 -18.02 3.89 57.88
C THR A 19 -17.79 4.70 56.61
N LEU A 20 -17.81 6.04 56.69
CA LEU A 20 -17.50 6.92 55.56
C LEU A 20 -16.06 6.71 55.05
N ILE A 21 -15.08 6.60 55.96
CA ILE A 21 -13.68 6.34 55.58
C ILE A 21 -13.55 4.99 54.87
N LEU A 22 -14.20 3.93 55.39
CA LEU A 22 -14.16 2.61 54.76
C LEU A 22 -14.76 2.62 53.36
N VAL A 23 -15.90 3.29 53.16
CA VAL A 23 -16.52 3.45 51.83
C VAL A 23 -15.59 4.22 50.89
N ALA A 24 -14.99 5.32 51.34
CA ALA A 24 -14.07 6.11 50.54
C ALA A 24 -12.83 5.30 50.11
N VAL A 25 -12.24 4.53 51.03
CA VAL A 25 -11.11 3.63 50.74
C VAL A 25 -11.51 2.56 49.73
N PHE A 26 -12.70 1.96 49.88
CA PHE A 26 -13.20 0.96 48.95
C PHE A 26 -13.44 1.53 47.53
N ILE A 27 -14.03 2.73 47.42
CA ILE A 27 -14.21 3.42 46.14
C ILE A 27 -12.85 3.73 45.51
N LEU A 28 -11.90 4.27 46.26
CA LEU A 28 -10.55 4.55 45.75
C LEU A 28 -9.84 3.27 45.29
N PHE A 29 -9.97 2.18 46.04
CA PHE A 29 -9.39 0.88 45.69
C PHE A 29 -9.95 0.38 44.34
N THR A 30 -11.27 0.40 44.16
CA THR A 30 -11.91 -0.07 42.92
C THR A 30 -11.55 0.82 41.72
N VAL A 31 -11.57 2.15 41.87
CA VAL A 31 -11.18 3.08 40.80
C VAL A 31 -9.72 2.91 40.40
N ARG A 32 -8.81 2.78 41.37
CA ARG A 32 -7.39 2.54 41.08
C ARG A 32 -7.19 1.21 40.36
N ASN A 33 -7.92 0.18 40.75
CA ASN A 33 -7.83 -1.14 40.11
C ASN A 33 -8.34 -1.11 38.66
N GLN A 34 -9.49 -0.48 38.41
CA GLN A 34 -10.04 -0.32 37.06
C GLN A 34 -9.12 0.51 36.15
N ASN A 35 -8.55 1.60 36.66
CA ASN A 35 -7.62 2.44 35.89
C ASN A 35 -6.36 1.68 35.46
N LYS A 36 -5.83 0.78 36.29
CA LYS A 36 -4.70 -0.07 35.91
C LYS A 36 -5.08 -1.02 34.77
N LEU A 37 -6.24 -1.66 34.87
CA LEU A 37 -6.72 -2.58 33.83
C LEU A 37 -6.96 -1.87 32.50
N LEU A 38 -7.56 -0.67 32.53
CA LEU A 38 -7.78 0.15 31.33
C LEU A 38 -6.45 0.51 30.64
N ARG A 39 -5.44 0.91 31.42
CA ARG A 39 -4.11 1.22 30.86
C ARG A 39 -3.45 0.00 30.22
N GLN A 40 -3.55 -1.17 30.83
CA GLN A 40 -3.04 -2.41 30.24
C GLN A 40 -3.75 -2.77 28.94
N ARG A 41 -5.09 -2.64 28.91
CA ARG A 41 -5.87 -2.85 27.67
C ARG A 41 -5.46 -1.88 26.58
N GLN A 42 -5.28 -0.60 26.90
CA GLN A 42 -4.82 0.41 25.94
C GLN A 42 -3.43 0.09 25.40
N GLN A 43 -2.48 -0.28 26.26
CA GLN A 43 -1.13 -0.67 25.82
C GLN A 43 -1.17 -1.90 24.91
N PHE A 44 -1.96 -2.90 25.27
CA PHE A 44 -2.13 -4.11 24.46
C PHE A 44 -2.77 -3.80 23.10
N GLN A 45 -3.81 -2.97 23.07
CA GLN A 45 -4.44 -2.52 21.82
C GLN A 45 -3.46 -1.72 20.94
N GLN A 46 -2.67 -0.82 21.53
CA GLN A 46 -1.66 -0.06 20.80
C GLN A 46 -0.56 -0.97 20.24
N ALA A 47 -0.10 -1.95 21.00
CA ALA A 47 0.87 -2.95 20.54
C ALA A 47 0.30 -3.79 19.39
N GLN A 48 -0.97 -4.21 19.47
CA GLN A 48 -1.65 -4.91 18.38
C GLN A 48 -1.76 -4.05 17.12
N ILE A 49 -2.18 -2.79 17.25
CA ILE A 49 -2.28 -1.87 16.11
C ILE A 49 -0.90 -1.62 15.49
N ALA A 50 0.14 -1.43 16.30
CA ALA A 50 1.50 -1.26 15.83
C ALA A 50 1.97 -2.50 15.05
N HIS A 51 1.74 -3.70 15.59
CA HIS A 51 2.10 -4.94 14.94
C HIS A 51 1.30 -5.17 13.63
N GLN A 52 0.01 -4.86 13.62
CA GLN A 52 -0.80 -4.92 12.40
C GLN A 52 -0.30 -3.97 11.31
N LYS A 53 0.13 -2.75 11.70
CA LYS A 53 0.72 -1.79 10.77
C LYS A 53 2.05 -2.29 10.20
N GLU A 54 2.89 -2.91 11.03
CA GLU A 54 4.15 -3.50 10.61
C GLU A 54 3.92 -4.62 9.58
N LEU A 55 2.99 -5.54 9.88
CA LEU A 55 2.61 -6.62 8.95
C LEU A 55 2.06 -6.07 7.63
N LEU A 56 1.18 -5.06 7.70
CA LEU A 56 0.64 -4.42 6.51
C LEU A 56 1.76 -3.75 5.67
N GLY A 57 2.70 -3.08 6.33
CA GLY A 57 3.88 -2.49 5.68
C GLY A 57 4.72 -3.55 4.96
N ALA A 58 5.03 -4.65 5.62
CA ALA A 58 5.78 -5.76 5.02
C ALA A 58 5.06 -6.39 3.83
N VAL A 59 3.72 -6.53 3.90
CA VAL A 59 2.91 -7.02 2.78
C VAL A 59 2.94 -6.05 1.61
N ILE A 60 2.81 -4.74 1.86
CA ILE A 60 2.88 -3.72 0.81
C ILE A 60 4.25 -3.74 0.13
N GLU A 61 5.33 -3.74 0.91
CA GLU A 61 6.70 -3.77 0.39
C GLU A 61 6.95 -5.02 -0.44
N SER A 62 6.50 -6.19 0.04
CA SER A 62 6.60 -7.45 -0.71
C SER A 62 5.80 -7.39 -2.01
N GLN A 63 4.59 -6.81 -2.01
CA GLN A 63 3.78 -6.68 -3.21
C GLN A 63 4.39 -5.70 -4.21
N GLU A 64 4.99 -4.60 -3.75
CA GLU A 64 5.68 -3.64 -4.61
C GLU A 64 6.93 -4.24 -5.24
N ALA A 65 7.73 -4.96 -4.46
CA ALA A 65 8.89 -5.70 -4.95
C ALA A 65 8.49 -6.73 -6.02
N GLU A 66 7.42 -7.48 -5.78
CA GLU A 66 6.92 -8.49 -6.72
C GLU A 66 6.35 -7.85 -8.00
N ARG A 67 5.60 -6.75 -7.88
CA ARG A 67 5.13 -5.98 -9.04
C ARG A 67 6.29 -5.49 -9.90
N LYS A 68 7.35 -4.97 -9.27
CA LYS A 68 8.57 -4.55 -9.97
C LYS A 68 9.24 -5.73 -10.69
N ARG A 69 9.40 -6.86 -9.99
CA ARG A 69 9.98 -8.08 -10.55
C ARG A 69 9.18 -8.56 -11.78
N ILE A 70 7.86 -8.67 -11.67
CA ILE A 70 6.99 -9.08 -12.77
C ILE A 70 7.10 -8.09 -13.95
N GLY A 71 7.12 -6.78 -13.69
CA GLY A 71 7.29 -5.78 -14.73
C GLY A 71 8.61 -5.93 -15.51
N GLN A 72 9.71 -6.24 -14.80
CA GLN A 72 11.01 -6.52 -15.40
C GLN A 72 11.00 -7.82 -16.20
N ASP A 73 10.50 -8.91 -15.63
CA ASP A 73 10.40 -10.22 -16.30
C ASP A 73 9.58 -10.10 -17.61
N LEU A 74 8.47 -9.35 -17.61
CA LEU A 74 7.70 -9.10 -18.82
C LEU A 74 8.49 -8.30 -19.87
N HIS A 75 9.27 -7.29 -19.47
CA HIS A 75 10.07 -6.51 -20.42
C HIS A 75 11.16 -7.37 -21.06
N ASP A 76 11.88 -8.13 -20.25
CA ASP A 76 13.08 -8.86 -20.67
C ASP A 76 12.71 -10.16 -21.38
N ASP A 77 11.82 -10.99 -20.85
CA ASP A 77 11.47 -12.27 -21.49
C ASP A 77 10.51 -12.09 -22.66
N VAL A 78 9.35 -11.47 -22.39
CA VAL A 78 8.28 -11.38 -23.40
C VAL A 78 8.63 -10.34 -24.46
N GLY A 79 9.14 -9.17 -24.05
CA GLY A 79 9.55 -8.11 -24.97
C GLY A 79 10.68 -8.54 -25.91
N THR A 80 11.68 -9.25 -25.39
CA THR A 80 12.80 -9.75 -26.22
C THR A 80 12.35 -10.89 -27.13
N SER A 81 11.55 -11.83 -26.63
CA SER A 81 11.03 -12.95 -27.44
C SER A 81 10.20 -12.47 -28.64
N LEU A 82 9.34 -11.46 -28.43
CA LEU A 82 8.56 -10.86 -29.52
C LEU A 82 9.43 -10.11 -30.53
N SER A 83 10.48 -9.44 -30.06
CA SER A 83 11.46 -8.78 -30.93
C SER A 83 12.21 -9.82 -31.79
N GLY A 84 12.57 -10.97 -31.22
CA GLY A 84 13.16 -12.09 -31.93
C GLY A 84 12.20 -12.71 -32.96
N LEU A 85 10.93 -12.91 -32.60
CA LEU A 85 9.91 -13.41 -33.51
C LEU A 85 9.71 -12.48 -34.71
N ARG A 86 9.69 -11.15 -34.48
CA ARG A 86 9.64 -10.15 -35.55
C ARG A 86 10.81 -10.31 -36.52
N LEU A 87 12.02 -10.51 -35.98
CA LEU A 87 13.23 -10.67 -36.78
C LEU A 87 13.21 -11.97 -37.59
N ILE A 88 12.74 -13.09 -37.01
CA ILE A 88 12.58 -14.37 -37.74
C ILE A 88 11.60 -14.22 -38.91
N ILE A 89 10.47 -13.54 -38.71
CA ILE A 89 9.49 -13.28 -39.76
C ILE A 89 10.06 -12.36 -40.85
N GLU A 90 10.88 -11.37 -40.48
CA GLU A 90 11.56 -10.48 -41.43
C GLU A 90 12.65 -11.19 -42.24
N MET A 91 13.34 -12.17 -41.65
CA MET A 91 14.35 -12.99 -42.34
C MET A 91 13.74 -14.04 -43.26
N PHE A 92 12.49 -14.45 -43.02
CA PHE A 92 11.78 -15.29 -43.96
C PHE A 92 11.55 -14.46 -45.24
N LYS A 93 12.14 -14.89 -46.35
CA LYS A 93 11.89 -14.36 -47.69
C LYS A 93 11.71 -15.55 -48.63
N PRO A 94 10.55 -15.69 -49.30
CA PRO A 94 10.36 -16.74 -50.27
C PRO A 94 11.23 -16.46 -51.51
N ALA A 95 11.53 -17.51 -52.26
CA ALA A 95 12.29 -17.42 -53.50
C ALA A 95 11.58 -16.56 -54.57
N ASP A 96 10.25 -16.40 -54.46
CA ASP A 96 9.44 -15.55 -55.35
C ASP A 96 8.77 -14.43 -54.55
N THR A 97 9.36 -13.22 -54.63
CA THR A 97 8.95 -12.03 -53.86
C THR A 97 7.59 -11.43 -54.26
N LYS A 98 6.84 -12.05 -55.19
CA LYS A 98 5.56 -11.55 -55.72
C LYS A 98 4.32 -12.27 -55.21
N ASP A 99 4.45 -13.24 -54.30
CA ASP A 99 3.29 -13.91 -53.70
C ASP A 99 2.50 -12.96 -52.77
N GLU A 100 1.34 -12.50 -53.24
CA GLU A 100 0.44 -11.61 -52.47
C GLU A 100 -0.02 -12.24 -51.14
N GLN A 101 -0.19 -13.57 -51.08
CA GLN A 101 -0.60 -14.24 -49.84
C GLN A 101 0.52 -14.17 -48.80
N TYR A 102 1.76 -14.36 -49.24
CA TYR A 102 2.94 -14.23 -48.40
C TYR A 102 3.09 -12.81 -47.83
N ILE A 103 2.99 -11.80 -48.69
CA ILE A 103 3.09 -10.38 -48.28
C ILE A 103 2.00 -10.05 -47.25
N LYS A 104 0.77 -10.52 -47.47
CA LYS A 104 -0.35 -10.30 -46.55
C LYS A 104 -0.16 -11.02 -45.21
N PHE A 105 0.39 -12.25 -45.22
CA PHE A 105 0.72 -12.99 -44.00
C PHE A 105 1.77 -12.26 -43.17
N VAL A 106 2.92 -11.90 -43.76
CA VAL A 106 4.01 -11.18 -43.07
C VAL A 106 3.51 -9.84 -42.50
N SER A 107 2.74 -9.08 -43.27
CA SER A 107 2.16 -7.81 -42.82
C SER A 107 1.22 -8.01 -41.63
N SER A 108 0.39 -9.05 -41.66
CA SER A 108 -0.56 -9.35 -40.58
C SER A 108 0.18 -9.79 -39.31
N SER A 109 1.19 -10.66 -39.44
CA SER A 109 1.99 -11.12 -38.31
C SER A 109 2.79 -9.99 -37.66
N LYS A 110 3.39 -9.08 -38.46
CA LYS A 110 4.06 -7.89 -37.92
C LYS A 110 3.11 -7.01 -37.12
N SER A 111 1.92 -6.74 -37.66
CA SER A 111 0.91 -5.92 -36.98
C SER A 111 0.49 -6.52 -35.63
N ILE A 112 0.30 -7.85 -35.58
CA ILE A 112 -0.02 -8.56 -34.33
C ILE A 112 1.14 -8.46 -33.34
N ILE A 113 2.38 -8.69 -33.78
CA ILE A 113 3.56 -8.59 -32.89
C ILE A 113 3.72 -7.18 -32.35
N ASP A 114 3.62 -6.15 -33.20
CA ASP A 114 3.74 -4.76 -32.76
C ASP A 114 2.65 -4.39 -31.74
N LYS A 115 1.42 -4.90 -31.92
CA LYS A 115 0.35 -4.76 -30.94
C LYS A 115 0.70 -5.44 -29.62
N VAL A 116 1.16 -6.69 -29.63
CA VAL A 116 1.51 -7.43 -28.41
C VAL A 116 2.69 -6.77 -27.69
N VAL A 117 3.72 -6.31 -28.41
CA VAL A 117 4.86 -5.57 -27.83
C VAL A 117 4.38 -4.30 -27.14
N LYS A 118 3.45 -3.56 -27.77
CA LYS A 118 2.87 -2.35 -27.18
C LYS A 118 2.06 -2.67 -25.91
N ASP A 119 1.25 -3.71 -25.96
CA ASP A 119 0.42 -4.15 -24.82
C ASP A 119 1.32 -4.61 -23.65
N VAL A 120 2.37 -5.38 -23.91
CA VAL A 120 3.36 -5.84 -22.91
C VAL A 120 4.13 -4.67 -22.30
N ARG A 121 4.60 -3.71 -23.11
CA ARG A 121 5.25 -2.50 -22.59
C ARG A 121 4.33 -1.69 -21.69
N HIS A 122 3.06 -1.56 -22.07
CA HIS A 122 2.07 -0.86 -21.25
C HIS A 122 1.82 -1.58 -19.92
N ILE A 123 1.71 -2.91 -19.93
CA ILE A 123 1.54 -3.73 -18.71
C ILE A 123 2.78 -3.66 -17.82
N SER A 124 3.98 -3.83 -18.39
CA SER A 124 5.26 -3.72 -17.68
C SER A 124 5.43 -2.35 -17.02
N HIS A 125 5.10 -1.26 -17.73
CA HIS A 125 5.15 0.09 -17.19
C HIS A 125 4.13 0.33 -16.06
N ASN A 126 2.94 -0.28 -16.12
CA ASN A 126 1.95 -0.18 -15.04
C ASN A 126 2.30 -1.03 -13.81
N LEU A 127 3.04 -2.13 -14.00
CA LEU A 127 3.54 -3.00 -12.93
C LEU A 127 4.80 -2.45 -12.27
N SER A 128 5.67 -1.81 -13.05
CA SER A 128 6.90 -1.18 -12.60
C SER A 128 6.94 0.27 -13.11
N PRO A 129 6.04 1.15 -12.63
CA PRO A 129 6.14 2.57 -12.95
C PRO A 129 7.49 3.03 -12.44
N ALA A 130 8.33 3.51 -13.36
CA ALA A 130 9.65 3.96 -13.01
C ALA A 130 9.52 4.94 -11.82
N THR A 131 10.24 4.64 -10.73
CA THR A 131 10.67 5.65 -9.76
C THR A 131 9.63 6.33 -8.86
N LEU A 132 8.57 5.63 -8.44
CA LEU A 132 7.79 6.09 -7.27
C LEU A 132 8.62 6.13 -5.96
N GLY A 133 9.80 5.51 -5.94
CA GLY A 133 10.70 5.55 -4.79
C GLY A 133 11.38 6.90 -4.50
N TYR A 134 11.50 7.83 -5.46
CA TYR A 134 12.22 9.11 -5.23
C TYR A 134 11.68 10.37 -5.95
N TYR A 135 10.88 10.26 -7.02
CA TYR A 135 10.41 11.44 -7.80
C TYR A 135 8.91 11.44 -8.11
N GLY A 136 8.11 10.76 -7.27
CA GLY A 136 6.77 10.21 -7.54
C GLY A 136 5.64 11.14 -8.00
N LEU A 137 5.88 12.43 -8.24
CA LEU A 137 4.90 13.33 -8.85
C LEU A 137 5.48 14.11 -10.03
N LEU A 138 6.71 14.61 -9.91
CA LEU A 138 7.33 15.43 -10.94
C LEU A 138 7.64 14.63 -12.21
N VAL A 139 8.08 13.37 -12.05
CA VAL A 139 8.32 12.47 -13.19
C VAL A 139 7.01 12.04 -13.84
N ALA A 140 5.97 11.74 -13.05
CA ALA A 140 4.65 11.39 -13.58
C ALA A 140 4.02 12.53 -14.40
N ILE A 141 4.14 13.78 -13.90
CA ILE A 141 3.72 14.98 -14.64
C ILE A 141 4.61 15.18 -15.88
N GLY A 142 5.91 14.94 -15.78
CA GLY A 142 6.86 14.99 -16.90
C GLY A 142 6.48 14.05 -18.04
N GLU A 143 6.18 12.81 -17.70
CA GLU A 143 5.82 11.76 -18.66
C GLU A 143 4.46 12.05 -19.32
N HIS A 144 3.47 12.53 -18.54
CA HIS A 144 2.21 13.01 -19.11
C HIS A 144 2.36 14.24 -19.99
N CYS A 145 3.21 15.21 -19.61
CA CYS A 145 3.51 16.35 -20.48
C CYS A 145 4.19 15.91 -21.78
N ASN A 146 5.02 14.88 -21.74
CA ASN A 146 5.69 14.35 -22.94
C ASN A 146 4.70 13.64 -23.87
N ILE A 147 3.74 12.89 -23.33
CA ILE A 147 2.63 12.29 -24.09
C ILE A 147 1.78 13.38 -24.75
N ILE A 148 1.48 14.47 -24.02
CA ILE A 148 0.74 15.62 -24.56
C ILE A 148 1.54 16.32 -25.66
N ASN A 149 2.85 16.52 -25.48
CA ASN A 149 3.72 17.12 -26.49
C ASN A 149 3.81 16.29 -27.77
N GLN A 150 3.80 14.95 -27.67
CA GLN A 150 3.78 14.06 -28.84
C GLN A 150 2.48 14.19 -29.66
N SER A 151 1.38 14.67 -29.06
CA SER A 151 0.14 14.97 -29.80
C SER A 151 0.25 16.20 -30.71
N GLY A 152 1.31 17.00 -30.55
CA GLY A 152 1.62 18.18 -31.39
C GLY A 152 0.68 19.38 -31.20
N LYS A 153 -0.32 19.28 -30.33
CA LYS A 153 -1.35 20.32 -30.17
C LYS A 153 -1.03 21.39 -29.12
N LEU A 154 -0.27 21.03 -28.08
CA LEU A 154 0.04 21.92 -26.97
C LEU A 154 1.47 21.64 -26.46
N PRO A 155 2.39 22.62 -26.50
CA PRO A 155 3.69 22.50 -25.88
C PRO A 155 3.57 22.73 -24.36
N VAL A 156 3.71 21.67 -23.57
CA VAL A 156 3.65 21.69 -22.11
C VAL A 156 5.03 21.33 -21.55
N LYS A 157 5.53 22.12 -20.62
CA LYS A 157 6.83 21.92 -19.96
C LYS A 157 6.62 21.88 -18.45
N VAL A 158 7.22 20.89 -17.79
CA VAL A 158 7.23 20.79 -16.32
C VAL A 158 8.34 21.66 -15.78
N MET A 159 8.04 22.47 -14.76
CA MET A 159 8.94 23.41 -14.11
C MET A 159 9.45 22.85 -12.78
#